data_AF-A0A1W4XRL4-F1
#
_entry.id   AF-A0A1W4XRL4-F1
#
_cell.length_a   1.000
_cell.length_b   1.000
_cell.length_c   1.000
_cell.angle_alpha   90.00
_cell.angle_beta   90.00
_cell.angle_gamma   90.00
#
_symmetry.space_group_name_H-M   'P 1'
#
loop_
_entity.id
_entity.type
_entity.pdbx_description
1 polymer ?
#
loop_
_entity_poly.entity_id
_entity_poly.type
_entity_poly.pdbx_seq_one_letter_code
_entity_poly.pdbx_strand_id
1 'polypeptide(L)'
;QGRLFSYPDSQRHRLGPNFLQIPVNCPLHIRNYQRDGAMSYSNQGDNPVYHPNSLDSFNISQKAAKLSPSYFTYGYVDKYDVGDEDNFSQATDFYEKTLDEAARTNLIENLASSLSTASGYLQRRAVDMFGNVSKDMKARLETKLGLQ
;
A
#
# COMPACT_ATOMS: atom_id res chain seq x y z
N GLN A 1 -0.24 -1.08 8.09
CA GLN A 1 -1.34 -0.56 8.94
C GLN A 1 -2.02 0.68 8.36
N GLY A 2 -1.30 1.76 8.05
CA GLY A 2 -1.91 3.05 7.63
C GLY A 2 -2.96 3.00 6.50
N ARG A 3 -2.79 2.09 5.53
CA ARG A 3 -3.75 1.91 4.41
C ARG A 3 -5.19 1.58 4.86
N LEU A 4 -5.38 0.96 6.03
CA LEU A 4 -6.71 0.66 6.57
C LEU A 4 -7.53 1.94 6.82
N PHE A 5 -6.86 3.03 7.18
CA PHE A 5 -7.49 4.34 7.37
C PHE A 5 -7.56 5.14 6.06
N SER A 6 -6.43 5.23 5.34
CA SER A 6 -6.29 6.16 4.21
C SER A 6 -7.27 5.91 3.06
N TYR A 7 -7.61 4.64 2.79
CA TYR A 7 -8.46 4.31 1.64
C TYR A 7 -9.90 4.80 1.84
N PRO A 8 -10.62 4.42 2.92
CA PRO A 8 -11.95 4.95 3.18
C PRO A 8 -11.98 6.48 3.31
N ASP A 9 -10.95 7.09 3.92
CA ASP A 9 -10.86 8.55 4.04
C ASP A 9 -10.84 9.24 2.67
N SER A 10 -9.89 8.83 1.81
CA SER A 10 -9.76 9.37 0.47
C SER A 10 -10.99 9.07 -0.41
N GLN A 11 -11.63 7.92 -0.24
CA GLN A 11 -12.87 7.58 -0.95
C GLN A 11 -14.04 8.48 -0.55
N ARG A 12 -14.19 8.81 0.74
CA ARG A 12 -15.22 9.75 1.20
C ARG A 12 -15.02 11.14 0.61
N HIS A 13 -13.78 11.61 0.50
CA HIS A 13 -13.49 12.89 -0.13
C HIS A 13 -13.73 12.86 -1.65
N ARG A 14 -13.19 11.86 -2.35
CA ARG A 14 -13.18 11.80 -3.82
C ARG A 14 -14.53 11.41 -4.43
N LEU A 15 -15.27 10.53 -3.78
CA LEU A 15 -16.53 9.95 -4.30
C LEU A 15 -17.76 10.37 -3.48
N GLY A 16 -17.56 10.86 -2.26
CA GLY A 16 -18.63 11.25 -1.34
C GLY A 16 -18.84 10.25 -0.20
N PRO A 17 -19.62 10.64 0.84
CA PRO A 17 -19.81 9.83 2.05
C PRO A 17 -20.48 8.48 1.78
N ASN A 18 -21.34 8.42 0.76
CA ASN A 18 -22.09 7.23 0.36
C ASN A 18 -21.44 6.46 -0.81
N PHE A 19 -20.12 6.55 -0.99
CA PHE A 19 -19.40 5.90 -2.11
C PHE A 19 -19.63 4.38 -2.22
N LEU A 20 -19.98 3.72 -1.11
CA LEU A 20 -20.32 2.29 -1.07
C LEU A 20 -21.68 1.97 -1.70
N GLN A 21 -22.53 2.97 -1.97
CA GLN A 21 -23.82 2.78 -2.64
C GLN A 21 -23.70 2.85 -4.18
N ILE A 22 -22.53 3.21 -4.72
CA ILE A 22 -22.28 3.18 -6.17
C ILE A 22 -22.32 1.71 -6.65
N PRO A 23 -23.01 1.37 -7.76
CA PRO A 23 -23.26 -0.03 -8.14
C PRO A 23 -22.04 -0.95 -8.16
N VAL A 24 -20.89 -0.47 -8.64
CA VAL A 24 -19.64 -1.26 -8.68
C VAL A 24 -19.03 -1.50 -7.28
N ASN A 25 -19.33 -0.64 -6.31
CA ASN A 25 -18.83 -0.73 -4.94
C ASN A 25 -19.81 -1.43 -3.98
N CYS A 26 -21.04 -1.68 -4.42
CA CYS A 26 -22.12 -2.11 -3.54
C CYS A 26 -21.90 -3.56 -3.09
N PRO A 27 -21.87 -3.84 -1.77
CA PRO A 27 -21.83 -5.21 -1.27
C PRO A 27 -23.15 -5.94 -1.56
N LEU A 28 -23.10 -7.26 -1.69
CA LEU A 28 -24.28 -8.11 -1.96
C LEU A 28 -25.35 -8.04 -0.85
N HIS A 29 -24.91 -7.93 0.40
CA HIS A 29 -25.80 -7.86 1.56
C HIS A 29 -25.31 -6.76 2.51
N ILE A 30 -26.15 -5.77 2.79
CA ILE A 30 -25.87 -4.68 3.72
C ILE A 30 -27.02 -4.53 4.72
N ARG A 31 -26.67 -4.53 6.01
CA ARG A 31 -27.56 -4.20 7.12
C ARG A 31 -26.72 -3.52 8.19
N ASN A 32 -26.95 -2.23 8.43
CA ASN A 32 -26.21 -1.46 9.42
C ASN A 32 -27.06 -0.30 9.96
N TYR A 33 -26.51 0.44 10.91
CA TYR A 33 -27.19 1.57 11.54
C TYR A 33 -26.75 2.93 10.97
N GLN A 34 -26.03 2.95 9.84
CA GLN A 34 -25.65 4.20 9.16
C GLN A 34 -26.85 4.75 8.38
N ARG A 35 -27.04 6.07 8.41
CA ARG A 35 -28.12 6.80 7.74
C ARG A 35 -27.58 8.07 7.09
N ASP A 36 -28.35 8.59 6.15
CA ASP A 36 -28.20 9.90 5.51
C ASP A 36 -26.85 10.08 4.77
N GLY A 37 -26.32 11.31 4.79
CA GLY A 37 -25.18 11.73 3.99
C GLY A 37 -25.57 12.15 2.57
N ALA A 38 -24.73 13.01 1.97
CA ALA A 38 -24.94 13.46 0.59
C ALA A 38 -25.04 12.27 -0.38
N MET A 39 -25.95 12.37 -1.35
CA MET A 39 -26.20 11.35 -2.38
C MET A 39 -26.55 9.96 -1.83
N SER A 40 -27.30 9.89 -0.73
CA SER A 40 -27.85 8.61 -0.24
C SER A 40 -28.93 8.11 -1.20
N TYR A 41 -28.70 6.96 -1.83
CA TYR A 41 -29.64 6.31 -2.75
C TYR A 41 -30.59 5.35 -2.01
N SER A 42 -30.09 4.70 -0.97
CA SER A 42 -30.85 3.82 -0.07
C SER A 42 -30.57 4.20 1.39
N ASN A 43 -31.62 4.59 2.11
CA ASN A 43 -31.53 5.02 3.50
C ASN A 43 -32.12 4.03 4.51
N GLN A 44 -32.31 2.77 4.09
CA GLN A 44 -32.80 1.67 4.94
C GLN A 44 -34.21 1.86 5.54
N GLY A 45 -35.03 2.80 5.02
CA GLY A 45 -36.43 2.99 5.41
C GLY A 45 -36.63 3.30 6.91
N ASP A 46 -37.72 2.82 7.48
CA ASP A 46 -38.10 3.05 8.88
C ASP A 46 -37.34 2.15 9.89
N ASN A 47 -36.26 1.50 9.46
CA ASN A 47 -35.45 0.66 10.35
C ASN A 47 -34.85 1.51 11.49
N PRO A 48 -34.78 0.97 12.72
CA PRO A 48 -34.18 1.65 13.87
C PRO A 48 -32.78 2.20 13.56
N VAL A 49 -32.49 3.38 14.10
CA VAL A 49 -31.21 4.10 13.87
C VAL A 49 -30.16 3.87 14.97
N TYR A 50 -30.45 2.99 15.93
CA TYR A 50 -29.61 2.74 17.10
C TYR A 50 -29.53 1.26 17.46
N HIS A 51 -28.45 0.88 18.13
CA HIS A 51 -28.21 -0.47 18.65
C HIS A 51 -27.66 -0.41 20.08
N PRO A 52 -28.10 -1.29 21.01
CA PRO A 52 -29.17 -2.28 20.85
C PRO A 52 -30.56 -1.64 20.87
N ASN A 53 -31.55 -2.30 20.26
CA ASN A 53 -32.95 -1.87 20.28
C ASN A 53 -33.89 -3.10 20.38
N SER A 54 -35.18 -2.85 20.65
CA SER A 54 -36.21 -3.90 20.79
C SER A 54 -37.15 -4.02 19.58
N LEU A 55 -36.82 -3.35 18.48
CA LEU A 55 -37.69 -3.18 17.31
C LEU A 55 -37.22 -4.00 16.10
N ASP A 56 -35.95 -4.38 16.05
CA ASP A 56 -35.39 -5.26 15.02
C ASP A 56 -34.66 -6.48 15.61
N SER A 57 -34.20 -7.37 14.72
CA SER A 57 -33.39 -8.55 15.07
C SER A 57 -31.93 -8.42 14.62
N PHE A 58 -31.46 -7.20 14.33
CA PHE A 58 -30.12 -6.93 13.84
C PHE A 58 -29.10 -7.01 14.98
N ASN A 59 -28.66 -8.22 15.25
CA ASN A 59 -27.60 -8.51 16.20
C ASN A 59 -26.22 -8.41 15.54
N ILE A 60 -25.21 -8.04 16.35
CA ILE A 60 -23.81 -8.09 15.93
C ILE A 60 -23.47 -9.52 15.49
N SER A 61 -22.89 -9.66 14.31
CA SER A 61 -22.52 -10.96 13.76
C SER A 61 -21.48 -11.65 14.65
N GLN A 62 -21.84 -12.81 15.22
CA GLN A 62 -20.90 -13.67 15.94
C GLN A 62 -19.73 -14.13 15.05
N LYS A 63 -19.92 -14.17 13.73
CA LYS A 63 -18.85 -14.45 12.77
C LYS A 63 -17.83 -13.32 12.71
N ALA A 64 -18.29 -12.06 12.75
CA ALA A 64 -17.40 -10.90 12.70
C ALA A 64 -16.44 -10.86 13.90
N ALA A 65 -16.94 -11.20 15.09
CA ALA A 65 -16.11 -11.30 16.31
C ALA A 65 -14.95 -12.31 16.19
N LYS A 66 -15.09 -13.33 15.33
CA LYS A 66 -14.06 -14.36 15.10
C LYS A 66 -13.02 -13.96 14.03
N LEU A 67 -13.25 -12.87 13.29
CA LEU A 67 -12.35 -12.44 12.20
C LEU A 67 -11.12 -11.66 12.67
N SER A 68 -11.08 -11.27 13.95
CA SER A 68 -9.95 -10.55 14.55
C SER A 68 -9.35 -11.37 15.68
N PRO A 69 -8.52 -12.38 15.37
CA PRO A 69 -7.90 -13.19 16.41
C PRO A 69 -7.03 -12.32 17.31
N SER A 70 -7.14 -12.54 18.62
CA SER A 70 -6.28 -11.86 19.59
C SER A 70 -4.84 -12.33 19.41
N TYR A 71 -3.89 -11.39 19.46
CA TYR A 71 -2.47 -11.68 19.49
C TYR A 71 -1.81 -10.85 20.59
N PHE A 72 -0.74 -11.37 21.18
CA PHE A 72 -0.01 -10.68 22.24
C PHE A 72 1.00 -9.69 21.65
N THR A 73 1.14 -8.54 22.28
CA THR A 73 2.12 -7.51 21.94
C THR A 73 2.80 -7.01 23.21
N TYR A 74 4.08 -6.64 23.13
CA TYR A 74 4.87 -6.09 24.21
C TYR A 74 5.74 -4.94 23.69
N GLY A 75 6.29 -4.13 24.60
CA GLY A 75 7.11 -2.95 24.27
C GLY A 75 6.45 -1.63 24.69
N TYR A 76 7.16 -0.52 24.46
CA TYR A 76 6.62 0.82 24.69
C TYR A 76 5.83 1.29 23.47
N VAL A 77 4.91 2.23 23.67
CA VAL A 77 4.25 2.92 22.56
C VAL A 77 5.19 4.01 22.08
N ASP A 78 5.92 3.74 21.00
CA ASP A 78 6.89 4.67 20.41
C ASP A 78 6.99 4.51 18.87
N LYS A 79 7.74 5.39 18.24
CA LYS A 79 8.13 5.32 16.83
C LYS A 79 9.43 4.53 16.71
N TYR A 80 9.29 3.25 16.43
CA TYR A 80 10.44 2.39 16.16
C TYR A 80 10.95 2.62 14.74
N ASP A 81 12.26 2.89 14.62
CA ASP A 81 12.97 2.72 13.36
C ASP A 81 13.15 1.23 13.11
N VAL A 82 12.90 0.80 11.88
CA VAL A 82 13.13 -0.59 11.46
C VAL A 82 14.64 -0.89 11.34
N GLY A 83 15.48 0.15 11.33
CA GLY A 83 16.93 0.05 11.43
C GLY A 83 17.55 -0.61 10.21
N ASP A 84 18.57 -1.45 10.44
CA ASP A 84 19.34 -2.17 9.42
C ASP A 84 18.57 -3.38 8.85
N GLU A 85 17.40 -3.13 8.26
CA GLU A 85 16.75 -4.15 7.44
C GLU A 85 17.59 -4.48 6.21
N ASP A 86 17.52 -5.74 5.79
CA ASP A 86 18.14 -6.17 4.53
C ASP A 86 17.35 -5.60 3.35
N ASN A 87 17.86 -4.49 2.83
CA ASN A 87 17.28 -3.78 1.70
C ASN A 87 17.79 -4.27 0.34
N PHE A 88 18.76 -5.20 0.29
CA PHE A 88 19.50 -5.48 -0.95
C PHE A 88 19.43 -6.94 -1.41
N SER A 89 19.37 -7.94 -0.51
CA SER A 89 19.49 -9.35 -0.95
C SER A 89 18.38 -9.79 -1.90
N GLN A 90 17.13 -9.36 -1.66
CA GLN A 90 16.02 -9.69 -2.58
C GLN A 90 16.19 -9.02 -3.96
N ALA A 91 16.73 -7.80 -3.99
CA ALA A 91 17.04 -7.11 -5.24
C ALA A 91 18.21 -7.77 -5.98
N THR A 92 19.21 -8.28 -5.24
CA THR A 92 20.32 -9.05 -5.80
C THR A 92 19.81 -10.33 -6.43
N ASP A 93 18.95 -11.08 -5.75
CA ASP A 93 18.34 -12.30 -6.28
C ASP A 93 17.51 -12.02 -7.54
N PHE A 94 16.77 -10.91 -7.57
CA PHE A 94 16.07 -10.47 -8.76
C PHE A 94 17.05 -10.21 -9.92
N TYR A 95 18.08 -9.39 -9.71
CA TYR A 95 19.03 -9.01 -10.76
C TYR A 95 19.89 -10.18 -11.27
N GLU A 96 20.43 -10.99 -10.36
CA GLU A 96 21.43 -12.02 -10.68
C GLU A 96 20.79 -13.35 -11.04
N LYS A 97 19.68 -13.72 -10.40
CA LYS A 97 19.08 -15.06 -10.53
C LYS A 97 17.79 -15.08 -11.34
N THR A 98 17.06 -13.96 -11.40
CA THR A 98 15.75 -13.91 -12.09
C THR A 98 15.86 -13.31 -13.48
N LEU A 99 16.63 -12.23 -13.65
CA LEU A 99 16.80 -11.60 -14.95
C LEU A 99 17.79 -12.37 -15.83
N ASP A 100 17.44 -12.49 -17.11
CA ASP A 100 18.39 -12.85 -18.15
C ASP A 100 19.23 -11.63 -18.58
N GLU A 101 20.20 -11.86 -19.46
CA GLU A 101 21.14 -10.81 -19.87
C GLU A 101 20.49 -9.66 -20.65
N ALA A 102 19.49 -9.98 -21.47
CA ALA A 102 18.74 -8.97 -22.22
C ALA A 102 17.93 -8.09 -21.28
N ALA A 103 17.26 -8.69 -20.29
CA ALA A 103 16.49 -7.97 -19.29
C ALA A 103 17.38 -7.13 -18.36
N ARG A 104 18.56 -7.64 -17.96
CA ARG A 104 19.55 -6.85 -17.23
C ARG A 104 19.98 -5.62 -18.04
N THR A 105 20.30 -5.80 -19.31
CA THR A 105 20.70 -4.68 -20.19
C THR A 105 19.60 -3.62 -20.27
N ASN A 106 18.36 -4.03 -20.54
CA ASN A 106 17.21 -3.12 -20.58
C ASN A 106 16.99 -2.39 -19.24
N LEU A 107 17.14 -3.09 -18.12
CA LEU A 107 17.04 -2.48 -16.79
C LEU A 107 18.09 -1.39 -16.60
N ILE A 108 19.36 -1.67 -16.92
CA ILE A 108 20.44 -0.68 -16.84
C ILE A 108 20.14 0.53 -17.71
N GLU A 109 19.69 0.32 -18.95
CA GLU A 109 19.40 1.42 -19.88
C GLU A 109 18.26 2.32 -19.39
N ASN A 110 17.19 1.74 -18.86
CA ASN A 110 16.08 2.49 -18.29
C ASN A 110 16.49 3.27 -17.05
N LEU A 111 17.27 2.66 -16.15
CA LEU A 111 17.77 3.31 -14.95
C LEU A 111 18.72 4.45 -15.29
N ALA A 112 19.69 4.23 -16.19
CA ALA A 112 20.63 5.26 -16.62
C ALA A 112 19.90 6.43 -17.31
N SER A 113 18.93 6.13 -18.18
CA SER A 113 18.09 7.15 -18.82
C SER A 113 17.39 8.03 -17.78
N SER A 114 16.72 7.42 -16.79
CA SER A 114 16.06 8.17 -15.72
C SER A 114 17.05 8.98 -14.88
N LEU A 115 18.19 8.39 -14.49
CA LEU A 115 19.18 9.02 -13.63
C LEU A 115 19.96 10.15 -14.32
N SER A 116 20.11 10.09 -15.64
CA SER A 116 20.89 11.09 -16.42
C SER A 116 20.41 12.54 -16.20
N THR A 117 19.14 12.72 -15.85
CA THR A 117 18.53 14.03 -15.59
C THR A 117 18.78 14.57 -14.18
N ALA A 118 19.24 13.74 -13.25
CA ALA A 118 19.53 14.13 -11.88
C ALA A 118 20.89 14.84 -11.78
N SER A 119 21.09 15.64 -10.72
CA SER A 119 22.39 16.24 -10.43
C SER A 119 23.46 15.16 -10.16
N GLY A 120 24.71 15.40 -10.57
CA GLY A 120 25.78 14.40 -10.50
C GLY A 120 26.01 13.77 -9.11
N TYR A 121 25.86 14.52 -8.01
CA TYR A 121 26.00 13.95 -6.67
C TYR A 121 24.88 12.94 -6.32
N LEU A 122 23.66 13.15 -6.84
CA LEU A 122 22.55 12.21 -6.69
C LEU A 122 22.76 10.97 -7.56
N GLN A 123 23.30 11.15 -8.77
CA GLN A 123 23.65 10.02 -9.63
C GLN A 123 24.67 9.11 -8.94
N ARG A 124 25.76 9.67 -8.41
CA ARG A 124 26.78 8.90 -7.66
C ARG A 124 26.17 8.17 -6.46
N ARG A 125 25.34 8.86 -5.67
CA ARG A 125 24.65 8.23 -4.52
C ARG A 125 23.75 7.07 -4.93
N ALA A 126 22.97 7.23 -6.01
CA ALA A 126 22.11 6.16 -6.51
C ALA A 126 22.92 4.97 -7.03
N VAL A 127 24.01 5.24 -7.76
CA VAL A 127 24.94 4.22 -8.26
C VAL A 127 25.61 3.45 -7.11
N ASP A 128 26.03 4.14 -6.05
CA ASP A 128 26.57 3.49 -4.84
C ASP A 128 25.51 2.61 -4.16
N MET A 129 24.27 3.09 -4.05
CA MET A 129 23.15 2.29 -3.54
C MET A 129 22.89 1.03 -4.37
N PHE A 130 22.87 1.14 -5.71
CA PHE A 130 22.76 -0.03 -6.60
C PHE A 130 23.99 -0.95 -6.55
N GLY A 131 25.15 -0.43 -6.16
CA GLY A 131 26.34 -1.24 -5.90
C GLY A 131 26.21 -2.18 -4.70
N ASN A 132 25.34 -1.86 -3.74
CA ASN A 132 24.98 -2.80 -2.67
C ASN A 132 24.10 -3.95 -3.19
N VAL A 133 23.44 -3.78 -4.34
CA VAL A 133 22.65 -4.84 -5.01
C VAL A 133 23.56 -5.75 -5.83
N SER A 134 24.38 -5.20 -6.73
CA SER A 134 25.36 -5.99 -7.49
C SER A 134 26.49 -5.11 -8.02
N LYS A 135 27.71 -5.65 -7.99
CA LYS A 135 28.90 -4.96 -8.53
C LYS A 135 28.80 -4.76 -10.04
N ASP A 136 28.22 -5.73 -10.75
CA ASP A 136 27.97 -5.64 -12.20
C ASP A 136 27.00 -4.50 -12.51
N MET A 137 25.90 -4.40 -11.75
CA MET A 137 24.92 -3.32 -11.89
C MET A 137 25.55 -1.94 -11.72
N LYS A 138 26.38 -1.76 -10.68
CA LYS A 138 27.13 -0.51 -10.46
C LYS A 138 28.02 -0.15 -11.64
N ALA A 139 28.88 -1.08 -12.08
CA ALA A 139 29.83 -0.83 -13.15
C ALA A 139 29.13 -0.45 -14.47
N ARG A 140 28.01 -1.12 -14.79
CA ARG A 140 27.21 -0.81 -15.99
C ARG A 140 26.57 0.58 -15.91
N LEU A 141 26.05 0.97 -14.75
CA LEU A 141 25.48 2.31 -14.55
C LEU A 141 26.54 3.42 -14.59
N GLU A 142 27.70 3.23 -13.97
CA GLU A 142 28.83 4.18 -14.03
C GLU A 142 29.26 4.43 -15.47
N THR A 143 29.36 3.36 -16.25
CA THR A 143 29.72 3.42 -17.66
C THR A 143 28.67 4.19 -18.47
N LYS A 144 27.38 3.88 -18.30
CA LYS A 144 26.30 4.55 -19.04
C LYS A 144 26.12 6.02 -18.65
N LEU A 145 26.43 6.39 -17.40
CA LEU A 145 26.30 7.76 -16.91
C LEU A 145 27.59 8.59 -17.05
N GLY A 146 28.71 7.98 -17.46
CA GLY A 146 30.00 8.67 -17.60
C GLY A 146 30.58 9.13 -16.26
N LEU A 147 30.42 8.34 -15.20
CA LEU A 147 30.78 8.70 -13.82
C LEU A 147 32.14 8.16 -13.34
N GLN A 148 32.94 7.60 -14.25
CA GLN A 148 34.28 7.08 -13.98
C GLN A 148 35.24 8.14 -13.41
#